data_AF-A0A928DAN0-F1
#
_entry.id   AF-A0A928DAN0-F1
#
_cell.length_a   1.000
_cell.length_b   1.000
_cell.length_c   1.000
_cell.angle_alpha   90.00
_cell.angle_beta   90.00
_cell.angle_gamma   90.00
#
_symmetry.space_group_name_H-M   'P 1'
#
loop_
_entity.id
_entity.type
_entity.pdbx_description
1 polymer ?
#
loop_
_entity_poly.entity_id
_entity_poly.type
_entity_poly.pdbx_seq_one_letter_code
_entity_poly.pdbx_strand_id
1 'polypeptide(L)'
;MICRALRFSLAIPFFAFAFSPKSGLADQAAECPHWLSVIPLVEDDIDGIADDAVAQGDKTIIDGIAWLMRLCPEGNPVADLASQYAAIYRKIEPKVRARSKVKQGVLLQSTMGHGGYPGEVSGFQTAVKADGSTVYRMCPLDSRFMDYIGRSCRTLAALKPDFFMVDDDTRLVWGAVPGCFCPLHLSALEKATGRKWTRQETVEQLQLGDREFRDVWEKIYFDTMEAFYRTIRASFPSDTPGMLCTTKVHFHFKYAKAFAQMLAAPGQVPVVRGAGANYAGNNVYHCIYKRASFAFQLKNIGSGVVYLQEADTCPQQLWSCSATREYENMVLQALEGVKGAKIWITRTFMTRERRSQLAYRRIFSQNRGIMSWAAKADFRQGGVVVPNVGVGEGDCDWTGFAKRYFALTGIPYRYGEAEKGEVTALCASSLSRLSRAEIERAFSGAVLLDGTGANWMSTNGYAKLIGADARPWARKTIQLHLDEKGFSLGGMRVDRALADLTSLHQGAEVLSRLYNVPSMGSEPKYEAPGSIVFANSLGGRVIVMAQPLRECMPKYYNQTLFGENYQ
;
A
#
# COMPACT_ATOMS: atom_id res chain seq x y z
N MET A 1 24.31 19.12 3.05
CA MET A 1 23.90 20.52 2.79
C MET A 1 22.48 20.78 3.29
N ILE A 2 21.45 20.12 2.71
CA ILE A 2 20.03 20.28 3.09
C ILE A 2 19.79 20.16 4.60
N CYS A 3 20.34 19.13 5.26
CA CYS A 3 20.18 18.97 6.71
C CYS A 3 20.80 20.14 7.51
N ARG A 4 22.01 20.60 7.18
CA ARG A 4 22.62 21.75 7.86
C ARG A 4 21.84 23.05 7.62
N ALA A 5 21.38 23.26 6.39
CA ALA A 5 20.60 24.42 6.00
C ALA A 5 19.21 24.47 6.67
N LEU A 6 18.61 23.33 7.01
CA LEU A 6 17.34 23.30 7.76
C LEU A 6 17.51 23.42 9.29
N ARG A 7 18.74 23.68 9.80
CA ARG A 7 19.07 23.54 11.24
C ARG A 7 18.62 22.17 11.79
N PHE A 8 18.81 21.13 10.99
CA PHE A 8 18.61 19.77 11.42
C PHE A 8 19.59 19.49 12.57
N SER A 9 19.06 19.24 13.76
CA SER A 9 19.86 18.59 14.79
C SER A 9 20.17 17.20 14.27
N LEU A 10 21.43 16.95 13.89
CA LEU A 10 21.93 15.58 13.70
C LEU A 10 21.90 14.77 15.01
N ALA A 11 21.51 15.39 16.13
CA ALA A 11 21.18 14.72 17.38
C ALA A 11 19.71 14.26 17.45
N ILE A 12 19.04 14.05 16.32
CA ILE A 12 17.99 13.02 16.26
C ILE A 12 18.75 11.73 15.95
N PRO A 13 18.89 10.81 16.92
CA PRO A 13 19.71 9.63 16.74
C PRO A 13 19.27 8.89 15.46
N PHE A 14 20.25 8.50 14.65
CA PHE A 14 20.05 7.72 13.42
C PHE A 14 19.23 6.44 13.63
N PHE A 15 19.07 6.00 14.87
CA PHE A 15 17.92 5.27 15.38
C PHE A 15 17.72 5.74 16.82
N ALA A 16 16.74 6.59 17.09
CA ALA A 16 16.33 6.84 18.46
C ALA A 16 15.46 5.65 18.87
N PHE A 17 16.07 4.64 19.50
CA PHE A 17 15.32 3.60 20.22
C PHE A 17 14.68 4.24 21.45
N ALA A 18 13.61 5.00 21.25
CA ALA A 18 12.74 5.37 22.33
C ALA A 18 11.83 4.17 22.59
N PHE A 19 12.25 3.29 23.50
CA PHE A 19 11.32 2.37 24.16
C PHE A 19 10.38 3.22 25.00
N SER A 20 9.30 3.68 24.40
CA SER A 20 8.18 4.24 25.14
C SER A 20 7.19 3.10 25.37
N PRO A 21 7.03 2.58 26.60
CA PRO A 21 5.89 1.74 26.91
C PRO A 21 4.68 2.68 26.99
N LYS A 22 4.11 3.06 25.85
CA LYS A 22 2.82 3.76 25.81
C LYS A 22 1.81 2.98 24.99
N SER A 23 0.84 2.48 25.76
CA SER A 23 -0.49 1.99 25.41
C SER A 23 -0.59 0.61 24.75
N GLY A 24 -0.70 -0.43 25.59
CA GLY A 24 -2.03 -0.86 26.02
C GLY A 24 -2.97 -1.40 24.95
N LEU A 25 -2.47 -2.19 24.00
CA LEU A 25 -3.32 -3.08 23.18
C LEU A 25 -3.14 -4.56 23.55
N ALA A 26 -2.29 -4.85 24.53
CA ALA A 26 -2.24 -6.16 25.17
C ALA A 26 -3.16 -6.11 26.39
N ASP A 27 -4.18 -6.96 26.33
CA ASP A 27 -5.11 -7.38 27.38
C ASP A 27 -6.56 -6.94 27.10
N GLN A 28 -7.37 -7.96 26.79
CA GLN A 28 -8.83 -7.97 26.61
C GLN A 28 -9.36 -7.95 25.16
N ALA A 29 -9.22 -9.08 24.45
CA ALA A 29 -10.21 -9.67 23.53
C ALA A 29 -9.74 -11.08 23.11
N ALA A 30 -10.64 -11.94 22.60
CA ALA A 30 -10.30 -13.26 22.06
C ALA A 30 -9.05 -13.17 21.17
N GLU A 31 -7.95 -13.83 21.56
CA GLU A 31 -6.65 -13.66 20.90
C GLU A 31 -6.78 -14.06 19.42
N CYS A 32 -6.78 -13.08 18.53
CA CYS A 32 -6.70 -13.31 17.10
C CYS A 32 -5.25 -13.71 16.74
N PRO A 33 -5.00 -14.76 15.94
CA PRO A 33 -3.64 -15.07 15.49
C PRO A 33 -3.07 -13.96 14.61
N HIS A 34 -1.76 -13.74 14.69
CA HIS A 34 -1.05 -12.71 13.92
C HIS A 34 -0.13 -13.31 12.85
N TRP A 35 0.34 -14.53 13.03
CA TRP A 35 1.24 -15.22 12.12
C TRP A 35 0.52 -16.38 11.46
N LEU A 36 -0.09 -16.06 10.34
CA LEU A 36 -1.02 -16.91 9.63
C LEU A 36 -0.32 -17.62 8.48
N SER A 37 -0.34 -18.95 8.47
CA SER A 37 0.05 -19.72 7.31
C SER A 37 -1.15 -20.09 6.47
N VAL A 38 -1.10 -19.79 5.18
CA VAL A 38 -2.11 -20.21 4.22
C VAL A 38 -1.77 -21.61 3.72
N ILE A 39 -2.72 -22.52 3.87
CA ILE A 39 -2.57 -23.92 3.44
C ILE A 39 -3.81 -24.33 2.62
N PRO A 40 -3.65 -24.84 1.38
CA PRO A 40 -4.77 -25.38 0.62
C PRO A 40 -5.34 -26.64 1.25
N LEU A 41 -6.65 -26.80 1.09
CA LEU A 41 -7.32 -28.07 1.33
C LEU A 41 -7.26 -28.89 0.04
N VAL A 42 -6.45 -29.94 0.05
CA VAL A 42 -6.37 -30.92 -1.04
C VAL A 42 -6.63 -32.30 -0.46
N GLU A 43 -7.53 -33.05 -1.08
CA GLU A 43 -8.01 -34.33 -0.54
C GLU A 43 -7.00 -35.49 -0.70
N ASP A 44 -6.05 -35.36 -1.62
CA ASP A 44 -5.10 -36.42 -1.96
C ASP A 44 -3.98 -36.63 -0.93
N ASP A 45 -3.71 -35.66 -0.05
CA ASP A 45 -2.61 -35.70 0.95
C ASP A 45 -3.04 -35.14 2.33
N ILE A 46 -4.17 -35.64 2.86
CA ILE A 46 -4.73 -35.22 4.17
C ILE A 46 -3.69 -35.30 5.30
N ASP A 47 -2.97 -36.41 5.41
CA ASP A 47 -2.00 -36.63 6.49
C ASP A 47 -0.76 -35.77 6.33
N GLY A 48 -0.21 -35.64 5.12
CA GLY A 48 0.93 -34.77 4.85
C GLY A 48 0.62 -33.29 5.07
N ILE A 49 -0.59 -32.85 4.72
CA ILE A 49 -1.07 -31.49 5.00
C ILE A 49 -1.19 -31.25 6.51
N ALA A 50 -1.79 -32.21 7.23
CA ALA A 50 -1.91 -32.10 8.68
C ALA A 50 -0.54 -32.09 9.39
N ASP A 51 0.42 -32.88 8.91
CA ASP A 51 1.79 -32.91 9.42
C ASP A 51 2.53 -31.59 9.17
N ASP A 52 2.39 -30.98 7.98
CA ASP A 52 2.99 -29.67 7.68
C ASP A 52 2.34 -28.56 8.53
N ALA A 53 1.03 -28.61 8.75
CA ALA A 53 0.32 -27.66 9.62
C ALA A 53 0.81 -27.74 11.08
N VAL A 54 0.92 -28.95 11.63
CA VAL A 54 1.47 -29.19 12.99
C VAL A 54 2.92 -28.71 13.08
N ALA A 55 3.76 -29.10 12.12
CA ALA A 55 5.17 -28.70 12.11
C ALA A 55 5.34 -27.18 12.05
N GLN A 56 4.47 -26.48 11.32
CA GLN A 56 4.49 -25.02 11.25
C GLN A 56 4.13 -24.38 12.60
N GLY A 57 3.05 -24.82 13.23
CA GLY A 57 2.62 -24.33 14.54
C GLY A 57 3.67 -24.55 15.63
N ASP A 58 4.31 -25.72 15.63
CA ASP A 58 5.20 -26.12 16.73
C ASP A 58 6.65 -25.63 16.56
N LYS A 59 7.13 -25.53 15.30
CA LYS A 59 8.55 -25.28 15.01
C LYS A 59 8.84 -23.86 14.54
N THR A 60 7.84 -23.06 14.21
CA THR A 60 8.04 -21.70 13.65
C THR A 60 7.41 -20.62 14.54
N ILE A 61 7.11 -19.44 13.96
CA ILE A 61 6.37 -18.36 14.62
C ILE A 61 4.86 -18.43 14.37
N ILE A 62 4.42 -19.33 13.48
CA ILE A 62 3.03 -19.45 13.04
C ILE A 62 2.13 -19.81 14.22
N ASP A 63 1.11 -19.00 14.47
CA ASP A 63 0.13 -19.18 15.54
C ASP A 63 -1.29 -19.46 15.02
N GLY A 64 -1.50 -19.34 13.69
CA GLY A 64 -2.74 -19.73 13.03
C GLY A 64 -2.53 -20.34 11.64
N ILE A 65 -3.33 -21.35 11.32
CA ILE A 65 -3.46 -21.92 9.98
C ILE A 65 -4.74 -21.36 9.36
N ALA A 66 -4.60 -20.66 8.25
CA ALA A 66 -5.71 -20.16 7.45
C ALA A 66 -5.96 -21.13 6.29
N TRP A 67 -6.92 -22.03 6.47
CA TRP A 67 -7.29 -23.01 5.46
C TRP A 67 -7.90 -22.31 4.24
N LEU A 68 -7.21 -22.42 3.11
CA LEU A 68 -7.59 -21.76 1.86
C LEU A 68 -8.82 -22.45 1.27
N MET A 69 -9.94 -21.73 1.25
CA MET A 69 -11.19 -22.16 0.63
C MET A 69 -11.51 -21.18 -0.51
N ARG A 70 -11.28 -21.63 -1.76
CA ARG A 70 -11.51 -20.80 -2.95
C ARG A 70 -12.98 -20.82 -3.34
N LEU A 71 -13.69 -19.75 -3.03
CA LEU A 71 -15.13 -19.62 -3.22
C LEU A 71 -15.48 -18.79 -4.47
N CYS A 72 -14.68 -18.92 -5.53
CA CYS A 72 -14.97 -18.26 -6.80
C CYS A 72 -16.25 -18.88 -7.39
N PRO A 73 -17.34 -18.11 -7.60
CA PRO A 73 -18.56 -18.68 -8.13
C PRO A 73 -18.32 -19.28 -9.53
N GLU A 74 -18.72 -20.53 -9.74
CA GLU A 74 -18.54 -21.28 -10.99
C GLU A 74 -19.70 -22.26 -11.22
N GLY A 75 -19.97 -22.61 -12.47
CA GLY A 75 -21.09 -23.46 -12.88
C GLY A 75 -22.44 -22.74 -13.01
N ASN A 76 -23.35 -23.29 -13.81
CA ASN A 76 -24.73 -22.85 -13.92
C ASN A 76 -25.69 -24.06 -13.99
N PRO A 77 -26.26 -24.53 -12.86
CA PRO A 77 -26.33 -23.86 -11.55
C PRO A 77 -24.98 -23.76 -10.82
N VAL A 78 -24.86 -22.75 -9.97
CA VAL A 78 -23.60 -22.44 -9.26
C VAL A 78 -23.23 -23.55 -8.29
N ALA A 79 -21.98 -24.00 -8.35
CA ALA A 79 -21.42 -25.05 -7.50
C ALA A 79 -21.37 -24.62 -6.02
N ASP A 80 -21.72 -25.57 -5.14
CA ASP A 80 -21.60 -25.42 -3.68
C ASP A 80 -20.18 -25.76 -3.22
N LEU A 81 -19.24 -24.88 -3.56
CA LEU A 81 -17.82 -25.02 -3.19
C LEU A 81 -17.62 -25.00 -1.67
N ALA A 82 -18.45 -24.27 -0.92
CA ALA A 82 -18.35 -24.21 0.53
C ALA A 82 -18.57 -25.59 1.17
N SER A 83 -19.58 -26.34 0.73
CA SER A 83 -19.83 -27.70 1.21
C SER A 83 -18.72 -28.68 0.83
N GLN A 84 -18.14 -28.53 -0.37
CA GLN A 84 -17.00 -29.35 -0.80
C GLN A 84 -15.78 -29.13 0.10
N TYR A 85 -15.40 -27.87 0.34
CA TYR A 85 -14.29 -27.56 1.25
C TYR A 85 -14.59 -27.95 2.70
N ALA A 86 -15.83 -27.80 3.17
CA ALA A 86 -16.24 -28.24 4.49
C ALA A 86 -16.05 -29.76 4.69
N ALA A 87 -16.29 -30.56 3.66
CA ALA A 87 -16.07 -32.01 3.71
C ALA A 87 -14.58 -32.36 3.89
N ILE A 88 -13.68 -31.65 3.20
CA ILE A 88 -12.22 -31.86 3.32
C ILE A 88 -11.72 -31.36 4.68
N TYR A 89 -12.15 -30.17 5.12
CA TYR A 89 -11.77 -29.59 6.40
C TYR A 89 -12.06 -30.53 7.57
N ARG A 90 -13.24 -31.17 7.61
CA ARG A 90 -13.63 -32.14 8.66
C ARG A 90 -12.70 -33.35 8.74
N LYS A 91 -11.95 -33.68 7.68
CA LYS A 91 -10.96 -34.77 7.68
C LYS A 91 -9.60 -34.34 8.24
N ILE A 92 -9.18 -33.09 7.97
CA ILE A 92 -7.86 -32.56 8.32
C ILE A 92 -7.84 -31.95 9.73
N GLU A 93 -8.84 -31.15 10.05
CA GLU A 93 -8.88 -30.32 11.26
C GLU A 93 -8.68 -31.12 12.56
N PRO A 94 -9.34 -32.29 12.76
CA PRO A 94 -9.17 -33.07 13.99
C PRO A 94 -7.75 -33.63 14.13
N LYS A 95 -7.09 -33.96 13.01
CA LYS A 95 -5.72 -34.49 13.00
C LYS A 95 -4.72 -33.43 13.44
N VAL A 96 -4.94 -32.17 13.08
CA VAL A 96 -4.10 -31.05 13.54
C VAL A 96 -4.40 -30.73 14.99
N ARG A 97 -5.68 -30.61 15.38
CA ARG A 97 -6.08 -30.27 16.76
C ARG A 97 -5.62 -31.30 17.79
N ALA A 98 -5.57 -32.58 17.42
CA ALA A 98 -5.06 -33.64 18.29
C ALA A 98 -3.55 -33.56 18.58
N ARG A 99 -2.79 -32.79 17.78
CA ARG A 99 -1.31 -32.82 17.79
C ARG A 99 -0.66 -31.46 18.03
N SER A 100 -1.35 -30.36 17.77
CA SER A 100 -0.83 -29.00 17.95
C SER A 100 -1.91 -28.05 18.51
N LYS A 101 -1.45 -26.98 19.15
CA LYS A 101 -2.29 -25.89 19.67
C LYS A 101 -2.48 -24.75 18.65
N VAL A 102 -1.92 -24.88 17.45
CA VAL A 102 -2.06 -23.87 16.41
C VAL A 102 -3.54 -23.64 16.09
N LYS A 103 -3.96 -22.37 16.04
CA LYS A 103 -5.36 -22.02 15.74
C LYS A 103 -5.68 -22.40 14.31
N GLN A 104 -6.88 -22.86 14.03
CA GLN A 104 -7.32 -23.31 12.72
C GLN A 104 -8.50 -22.48 12.24
N GLY A 105 -8.24 -21.58 11.30
CA GLY A 105 -9.22 -20.65 10.73
C GLY A 105 -9.50 -20.87 9.26
N VAL A 106 -10.50 -20.16 8.74
CA VAL A 106 -10.90 -20.22 7.33
C VAL A 106 -10.46 -18.96 6.60
N LEU A 107 -9.75 -19.13 5.48
CA LEU A 107 -9.52 -18.07 4.50
C LEU A 107 -10.57 -18.16 3.40
N LEU A 108 -11.47 -17.16 3.38
CA LEU A 108 -12.50 -16.98 2.35
C LEU A 108 -11.85 -16.34 1.12
N GLN A 109 -11.33 -17.17 0.22
CA GLN A 109 -10.56 -16.75 -0.95
C GLN A 109 -11.47 -16.54 -2.17
N SER A 110 -11.22 -15.46 -2.92
CA SER A 110 -11.89 -15.20 -4.21
C SER A 110 -13.42 -15.25 -4.14
N THR A 111 -14.02 -14.79 -3.03
CA THR A 111 -15.47 -14.81 -2.79
C THR A 111 -16.27 -14.01 -3.82
N MET A 112 -15.69 -12.93 -4.37
CA MET A 112 -16.24 -12.17 -5.47
C MET A 112 -15.70 -12.62 -6.84
N GLY A 113 -14.84 -13.64 -6.90
CA GLY A 113 -14.08 -14.04 -8.09
C GLY A 113 -12.69 -13.38 -8.17
N HIS A 114 -11.69 -14.16 -8.61
CA HIS A 114 -10.32 -13.73 -8.94
C HIS A 114 -9.51 -14.87 -9.56
N GLY A 115 -8.43 -14.54 -10.28
CA GLY A 115 -7.42 -15.51 -10.71
C GLY A 115 -7.75 -16.30 -11.98
N GLY A 116 -8.66 -15.81 -12.82
CA GLY A 116 -9.00 -16.40 -14.13
C GLY A 116 -10.50 -16.64 -14.32
N TYR A 117 -10.88 -17.13 -15.50
CA TYR A 117 -12.24 -17.58 -15.79
C TYR A 117 -12.37 -19.07 -15.39
N PRO A 118 -13.44 -19.45 -14.68
CA PRO A 118 -13.74 -20.87 -14.49
C PRO A 118 -14.07 -21.51 -15.84
N GLY A 119 -13.98 -22.84 -15.91
CA GLY A 119 -14.38 -23.59 -17.11
C GLY A 119 -15.85 -23.39 -17.46
N GLU A 120 -16.70 -23.22 -16.45
CA GLU A 120 -18.10 -22.85 -16.60
C GLU A 120 -18.43 -21.64 -15.72
N VAL A 121 -18.95 -20.58 -16.33
CA VAL A 121 -19.26 -19.32 -15.65
C VAL A 121 -20.61 -19.38 -14.93
N SER A 122 -20.70 -18.66 -13.81
CA SER A 122 -21.95 -18.46 -13.08
C SER A 122 -22.89 -17.47 -13.79
N GLY A 123 -24.19 -17.55 -13.49
CA GLY A 123 -25.22 -16.65 -14.03
C GLY A 123 -25.39 -15.31 -13.28
N PHE A 124 -24.46 -14.95 -12.40
CA PHE A 124 -24.52 -13.70 -11.62
C PHE A 124 -24.10 -12.47 -12.44
N GLN A 125 -24.57 -11.29 -12.06
CA GLN A 125 -24.10 -10.03 -12.63
C GLN A 125 -22.61 -9.84 -12.32
N THR A 126 -21.80 -9.72 -13.37
CA THR A 126 -20.38 -9.41 -13.25
C THR A 126 -20.13 -7.90 -13.20
N ALA A 127 -18.98 -7.52 -12.65
CA ALA A 127 -18.55 -6.12 -12.62
C ALA A 127 -18.13 -5.62 -14.01
N VAL A 128 -18.44 -4.37 -14.31
CA VAL A 128 -18.12 -3.69 -15.56
C VAL A 128 -17.14 -2.57 -15.27
N LYS A 129 -16.04 -2.49 -16.04
CA LYS A 129 -15.01 -1.44 -15.91
C LYS A 129 -15.46 -0.15 -16.57
N ALA A 130 -14.73 0.93 -16.28
CA ALA A 130 -14.94 2.24 -16.91
C ALA A 130 -14.84 2.21 -18.43
N ASP A 131 -14.02 1.33 -19.01
CA ASP A 131 -13.90 1.12 -20.47
C ASP A 131 -15.05 0.29 -21.09
N GLY A 132 -15.95 -0.26 -20.26
CA GLY A 132 -17.10 -1.07 -20.66
C GLY A 132 -16.83 -2.56 -20.72
N SER A 133 -15.58 -3.00 -20.60
CA SER A 133 -15.26 -4.43 -20.56
C SER A 133 -15.61 -5.04 -19.20
N THR A 134 -16.02 -6.31 -19.23
CA THR A 134 -16.42 -7.08 -18.05
C THR A 134 -15.21 -7.76 -17.42
N VAL A 135 -15.21 -7.85 -16.09
CA VAL A 135 -14.29 -8.72 -15.35
C VAL A 135 -15.10 -9.82 -14.70
N TYR A 136 -14.59 -11.05 -14.67
CA TYR A 136 -15.27 -12.17 -14.00
C TYR A 136 -15.17 -12.03 -12.48
N ARG A 137 -15.92 -11.07 -11.96
CA ARG A 137 -16.13 -10.82 -10.55
C ARG A 137 -17.55 -10.38 -10.30
N MET A 138 -18.16 -10.87 -9.24
CA MET A 138 -19.59 -10.72 -9.03
C MET A 138 -19.89 -9.39 -8.36
N CYS A 139 -20.94 -8.73 -8.84
CA CYS A 139 -21.42 -7.47 -8.31
C CYS A 139 -22.20 -7.71 -7.00
N PRO A 140 -21.83 -7.11 -5.86
CA PRO A 140 -22.58 -7.25 -4.61
C PRO A 140 -23.98 -6.62 -4.63
N LEU A 141 -24.34 -5.84 -5.66
CA LEU A 141 -25.72 -5.40 -5.86
C LEU A 141 -26.62 -6.48 -6.49
N ASP A 142 -26.07 -7.60 -6.98
CA ASP A 142 -26.89 -8.75 -7.40
C ASP A 142 -27.31 -9.53 -6.15
N SER A 143 -28.60 -9.48 -5.81
CA SER A 143 -29.16 -10.16 -4.65
C SER A 143 -28.95 -11.67 -4.69
N ARG A 144 -28.95 -12.30 -5.88
CA ARG A 144 -28.73 -13.75 -6.01
C ARG A 144 -27.31 -14.13 -5.61
N PHE A 145 -26.34 -13.27 -5.94
CA PHE A 145 -24.95 -13.44 -5.50
C PHE A 145 -24.81 -13.20 -3.99
N MET A 146 -25.48 -12.17 -3.45
CA MET A 146 -25.48 -11.90 -2.01
C MET A 146 -26.07 -13.05 -1.19
N ASP A 147 -27.13 -13.68 -1.69
CA ASP A 147 -27.71 -14.88 -1.08
C ASP A 147 -26.77 -16.08 -1.15
N TYR A 148 -26.07 -16.25 -2.27
CA TYR A 148 -25.07 -17.30 -2.44
C TYR A 148 -23.90 -17.13 -1.45
N ILE A 149 -23.29 -15.96 -1.36
CA ILE A 149 -22.16 -15.74 -0.46
C ILE A 149 -22.57 -15.90 1.01
N GLY A 150 -23.77 -15.44 1.38
CA GLY A 150 -24.33 -15.64 2.72
C GLY A 150 -24.52 -17.12 3.05
N ARG A 151 -25.05 -17.94 2.12
CA ARG A 151 -25.15 -19.40 2.32
C ARG A 151 -23.78 -20.04 2.46
N SER A 152 -22.84 -19.73 1.56
CA SER A 152 -21.47 -20.25 1.61
C SER A 152 -20.78 -19.93 2.94
N CYS A 153 -20.90 -18.70 3.43
CA CYS A 153 -20.32 -18.30 4.71
C CYS A 153 -20.98 -19.03 5.90
N ARG A 154 -22.30 -19.21 5.89
CA ARG A 154 -22.99 -19.98 6.94
C ARG A 154 -22.56 -21.44 6.98
N THR A 155 -22.39 -22.08 5.81
CA THR A 155 -21.87 -23.45 5.72
C THR A 155 -20.50 -23.58 6.38
N LEU A 156 -19.60 -22.62 6.14
CA LEU A 156 -18.26 -22.62 6.72
C LEU A 156 -18.24 -22.21 8.20
N ALA A 157 -19.13 -21.30 8.61
CA ALA A 157 -19.35 -20.95 10.02
C ALA A 157 -19.82 -22.12 10.88
N ALA A 158 -20.61 -23.04 10.31
CA ALA A 158 -21.02 -24.25 11.01
C ALA A 158 -19.84 -25.18 11.37
N LEU A 159 -18.66 -25.00 10.77
CA LEU A 159 -17.43 -25.71 11.13
C LEU A 159 -16.81 -25.22 12.45
N LYS A 160 -17.26 -24.05 12.96
CA LYS A 160 -16.73 -23.39 14.16
C LYS A 160 -15.20 -23.22 14.13
N PRO A 161 -14.63 -22.62 13.07
CA PRO A 161 -13.20 -22.38 13.03
C PRO A 161 -12.78 -21.34 14.08
N ASP A 162 -11.50 -21.34 14.44
CA ASP A 162 -10.96 -20.44 15.46
C ASP A 162 -10.94 -18.97 15.00
N PHE A 163 -11.00 -18.70 13.69
CA PHE A 163 -11.10 -17.36 13.09
C PHE A 163 -11.54 -17.42 11.62
N PHE A 164 -11.93 -16.27 11.08
CA PHE A 164 -12.14 -16.04 9.64
C PHE A 164 -11.22 -14.94 9.11
N MET A 165 -10.74 -15.12 7.89
CA MET A 165 -10.07 -14.08 7.12
C MET A 165 -10.74 -13.94 5.75
N VAL A 166 -11.21 -12.74 5.45
CA VAL A 166 -11.75 -12.39 4.13
C VAL A 166 -10.60 -11.93 3.23
N ASP A 167 -10.47 -12.51 2.05
CA ASP A 167 -9.35 -12.20 1.16
C ASP A 167 -9.48 -10.86 0.42
N ASP A 168 -8.38 -10.35 -0.14
CA ASP A 168 -8.31 -9.02 -0.78
C ASP A 168 -8.92 -8.97 -2.18
N ASP A 169 -9.50 -10.08 -2.62
CA ASP A 169 -10.32 -10.19 -3.82
C ASP A 169 -11.68 -9.50 -3.73
N THR A 170 -11.97 -8.91 -2.58
CA THR A 170 -13.22 -8.26 -2.22
C THR A 170 -13.20 -6.76 -2.52
N ARG A 171 -12.98 -6.41 -3.79
CA ARG A 171 -12.95 -5.01 -4.25
C ARG A 171 -13.86 -4.81 -5.45
N LEU A 172 -14.28 -3.57 -5.69
CA LEU A 172 -14.95 -3.13 -6.94
C LEU A 172 -14.10 -2.11 -7.70
N VAL A 173 -12.78 -2.27 -7.66
CA VAL A 173 -11.86 -1.23 -8.08
C VAL A 173 -10.92 -1.74 -9.16
N TRP A 174 -11.12 -1.23 -10.38
CA TRP A 174 -10.49 -1.76 -11.59
C TRP A 174 -10.16 -0.65 -12.59
N GLY A 175 -8.88 -0.51 -12.96
CA GLY A 175 -8.44 0.48 -13.93
C GLY A 175 -8.30 1.88 -13.32
N ALA A 176 -8.31 2.91 -14.17
CA ALA A 176 -8.05 4.30 -13.77
C ALA A 176 -9.21 4.97 -13.04
N VAL A 177 -10.44 4.46 -13.22
CA VAL A 177 -11.64 5.01 -12.58
C VAL A 177 -12.26 3.93 -11.68
N PRO A 178 -12.26 4.12 -10.34
CA PRO A 178 -12.77 3.15 -9.38
C PRO A 178 -14.28 2.93 -9.53
N GLY A 179 -14.73 1.71 -9.27
CA GLY A 179 -16.14 1.35 -9.19
C GLY A 179 -16.57 0.30 -10.22
N CYS A 180 -17.87 0.02 -10.20
CA CYS A 180 -18.53 -0.90 -11.11
C CYS A 180 -19.57 -0.15 -11.93
N PHE A 181 -19.51 -0.27 -13.25
CA PHE A 181 -20.40 0.43 -14.19
C PHE A 181 -21.48 -0.49 -14.77
N CYS A 182 -21.84 -1.55 -14.02
CA CYS A 182 -22.88 -2.48 -14.45
C CYS A 182 -24.27 -1.82 -14.35
N PRO A 183 -25.30 -2.38 -15.00
CA PRO A 183 -26.66 -1.83 -14.96
C PRO A 183 -27.19 -1.59 -13.54
N LEU A 184 -26.83 -2.46 -12.58
CA LEU A 184 -27.25 -2.31 -11.18
C LEU A 184 -26.64 -1.08 -10.50
N HIS A 185 -25.37 -0.76 -10.77
CA HIS A 185 -24.71 0.41 -10.21
C HIS A 185 -25.16 1.71 -10.90
N LEU A 186 -25.39 1.69 -12.21
CA LEU A 186 -25.98 2.84 -12.90
C LEU A 186 -27.40 3.13 -12.40
N SER A 187 -28.18 2.09 -12.06
CA SER A 187 -29.48 2.27 -11.41
C SER A 187 -29.36 2.81 -9.98
N ALA A 188 -28.34 2.40 -9.22
CA ALA A 188 -28.08 2.98 -7.90
C ALA A 188 -27.70 4.46 -8.00
N LEU A 189 -26.91 4.84 -9.00
CA LEU A 189 -26.57 6.23 -9.29
C LEU A 189 -27.78 7.05 -9.74
N GLU A 190 -28.67 6.48 -10.56
CA GLU A 190 -29.92 7.12 -10.95
C GLU A 190 -30.79 7.44 -9.73
N LYS A 191 -30.91 6.50 -8.80
CA LYS A 191 -31.66 6.72 -7.55
C LYS A 191 -31.02 7.81 -6.68
N ALA A 192 -29.69 7.86 -6.61
CA ALA A 192 -28.98 8.82 -5.77
C ALA A 192 -29.00 10.25 -6.32
N THR A 193 -29.10 10.41 -7.65
CA THR A 193 -29.01 11.71 -8.34
C THR A 193 -30.34 12.20 -8.93
N GLY A 194 -31.35 11.33 -9.02
CA GLY A 194 -32.65 11.66 -9.64
C GLY A 194 -32.62 11.73 -11.17
N ARG A 195 -31.52 11.30 -11.82
CA ARG A 195 -31.33 11.34 -13.28
C ARG A 195 -30.73 10.03 -13.78
N LYS A 196 -31.10 9.61 -15.00
CA LYS A 196 -30.43 8.51 -15.71
C LYS A 196 -29.01 8.87 -16.13
N TRP A 197 -28.08 7.95 -15.90
CA TRP A 197 -26.68 8.05 -16.28
C TRP A 197 -26.29 6.90 -17.20
N THR A 198 -25.58 7.22 -18.26
CA THR A 198 -24.81 6.24 -19.03
C THR A 198 -23.43 6.03 -18.41
N ARG A 199 -22.78 4.92 -18.77
CA ARG A 199 -21.38 4.67 -18.39
C ARG A 199 -20.46 5.82 -18.85
N GLN A 200 -20.61 6.28 -20.08
CA GLN A 200 -19.76 7.32 -20.66
C GLN A 200 -19.91 8.63 -19.88
N GLU A 201 -21.14 9.09 -19.65
CA GLU A 201 -21.39 10.30 -18.85
C GLU A 201 -20.83 10.17 -17.42
N THR A 202 -20.97 9.00 -16.79
CA THR A 202 -20.44 8.77 -15.44
C THR A 202 -18.92 8.89 -15.42
N VAL A 203 -18.22 8.27 -16.38
CA VAL A 203 -16.76 8.34 -16.50
C VAL A 203 -16.30 9.78 -16.75
N GLU A 204 -16.98 10.50 -17.66
CA GLU A 204 -16.67 11.90 -17.96
C GLU A 204 -16.82 12.79 -16.71
N GLN A 205 -17.91 12.65 -15.95
CA GLN A 205 -18.09 13.41 -14.71
C GLN A 205 -17.02 13.13 -13.65
N LEU A 206 -16.62 11.86 -13.48
CA LEU A 206 -15.55 11.49 -12.57
C LEU A 206 -14.20 12.09 -13.02
N GLN A 207 -13.96 12.19 -14.33
CA GLN A 207 -12.75 12.78 -14.90
C GLN A 207 -12.72 14.31 -14.83
N LEU A 208 -13.88 14.99 -14.95
CA LEU A 208 -14.00 16.43 -14.73
C LEU A 208 -13.64 16.84 -13.30
N GLY A 209 -13.65 15.90 -12.37
CA GLY A 209 -13.27 16.15 -10.99
C GLY A 209 -14.32 16.95 -10.22
N ASP A 210 -15.59 16.85 -10.59
CA ASP A 210 -16.68 17.33 -9.75
C ASP A 210 -16.61 16.61 -8.40
N ARG A 211 -16.53 17.39 -7.31
CA ARG A 211 -16.40 16.84 -5.96
C ARG A 211 -17.72 16.22 -5.50
N GLU A 212 -18.85 16.89 -5.75
CA GLU A 212 -20.15 16.43 -5.26
C GLU A 212 -20.56 15.12 -5.94
N PHE A 213 -20.38 15.05 -7.26
CA PHE A 213 -20.64 13.82 -8.02
C PHE A 213 -19.74 12.67 -7.56
N ARG A 214 -18.44 12.94 -7.32
CA ARG A 214 -17.51 11.94 -6.78
C ARG A 214 -17.97 11.44 -5.42
N ASP A 215 -18.36 12.32 -4.51
CA ASP A 215 -18.84 11.93 -3.18
C ASP A 215 -20.06 11.00 -3.26
N VAL A 216 -21.00 11.26 -4.17
CA VAL A 216 -22.14 10.36 -4.43
C VAL A 216 -21.67 9.00 -4.95
N TRP A 217 -20.76 8.97 -5.92
CA TRP A 217 -20.23 7.72 -6.48
C TRP A 217 -19.43 6.91 -5.45
N GLU A 218 -18.59 7.56 -4.65
CA GLU A 218 -17.84 6.93 -3.55
C GLU A 218 -18.79 6.36 -2.50
N LYS A 219 -19.89 7.07 -2.19
CA LYS A 219 -20.90 6.58 -1.25
C LYS A 219 -21.55 5.29 -1.77
N ILE A 220 -21.94 5.23 -3.04
CA ILE A 220 -22.53 4.02 -3.64
C ILE A 220 -21.56 2.84 -3.53
N TYR A 221 -20.28 3.07 -3.82
CA TYR A 221 -19.25 2.05 -3.62
C TYR A 221 -19.17 1.58 -2.16
N PHE A 222 -19.09 2.53 -1.22
CA PHE A 222 -18.96 2.22 0.20
C PHE A 222 -20.16 1.43 0.71
N ASP A 223 -21.39 1.88 0.42
CA ASP A 223 -22.63 1.21 0.82
C ASP A 223 -22.70 -0.22 0.24
N THR A 224 -22.27 -0.40 -1.02
CA THR A 224 -22.23 -1.71 -1.69
C THR A 224 -21.27 -2.67 -0.98
N MET A 225 -20.06 -2.20 -0.64
CA MET A 225 -19.07 -3.01 0.05
C MET A 225 -19.43 -3.23 1.52
N GLU A 226 -20.02 -2.25 2.19
CA GLU A 226 -20.55 -2.39 3.55
C GLU A 226 -21.57 -3.52 3.63
N ALA A 227 -22.55 -3.54 2.71
CA ALA A 227 -23.54 -4.62 2.64
C ALA A 227 -22.85 -5.98 2.49
N PHE A 228 -21.86 -6.10 1.60
CA PHE A 228 -21.09 -7.32 1.39
C PHE A 228 -20.39 -7.80 2.68
N TYR A 229 -19.61 -6.95 3.33
CA TYR A 229 -18.89 -7.31 4.56
C TYR A 229 -19.83 -7.61 5.72
N ARG A 230 -20.96 -6.90 5.84
CA ARG A 230 -21.99 -7.18 6.86
C ARG A 230 -22.68 -8.52 6.62
N THR A 231 -22.96 -8.90 5.36
CA THR A 231 -23.50 -10.23 5.03
C THR A 231 -22.53 -11.35 5.45
N ILE A 232 -21.23 -11.14 5.24
CA ILE A 232 -20.20 -12.08 5.70
C ILE A 232 -20.19 -12.16 7.24
N ARG A 233 -20.06 -11.01 7.94
CA ARG A 233 -20.03 -10.97 9.41
C ARG A 233 -21.26 -11.61 10.03
N ALA A 234 -22.45 -11.35 9.50
CA ALA A 234 -23.71 -11.91 9.99
C ALA A 234 -23.77 -13.43 9.91
N SER A 235 -22.91 -14.05 9.09
CA SER A 235 -22.80 -15.50 8.98
C SER A 235 -21.85 -16.12 10.01
N PHE A 236 -20.97 -15.33 10.64
CA PHE A 236 -19.98 -15.84 11.61
C PHE A 236 -20.60 -16.01 13.01
N PRO A 237 -20.11 -16.95 13.83
CA PRO A 237 -20.42 -16.96 15.25
C PRO A 237 -20.00 -15.63 15.90
N SER A 238 -20.77 -15.18 16.89
CA SER A 238 -20.61 -13.83 17.46
C SER A 238 -19.23 -13.57 18.05
N ASP A 239 -18.61 -14.60 18.62
CA ASP A 239 -17.31 -14.57 19.29
C ASP A 239 -16.13 -14.94 18.38
N THR A 240 -16.38 -15.47 17.18
CA THR A 240 -15.30 -15.83 16.25
C THR A 240 -14.66 -14.58 15.63
N PRO A 241 -13.33 -14.39 15.78
CA PRO A 241 -12.63 -13.27 15.19
C PRO A 241 -12.72 -13.22 13.65
N GLY A 242 -12.87 -12.02 13.11
CA GLY A 242 -12.85 -11.76 11.68
C GLY A 242 -11.73 -10.79 11.29
N MET A 243 -11.09 -11.06 10.15
CA MET A 243 -9.96 -10.28 9.64
C MET A 243 -10.20 -9.89 8.19
N LEU A 244 -9.64 -8.75 7.79
CA LEU A 244 -9.70 -8.25 6.42
C LEU A 244 -8.34 -8.34 5.76
N CYS A 245 -8.33 -8.75 4.50
CA CYS A 245 -7.24 -8.51 3.58
C CYS A 245 -7.56 -7.32 2.67
N THR A 246 -6.62 -6.37 2.53
CA THR A 246 -6.75 -5.25 1.60
C THR A 246 -5.69 -5.30 0.49
N THR A 247 -5.83 -4.42 -0.50
CA THR A 247 -4.98 -4.39 -1.71
C THR A 247 -4.12 -3.15 -1.76
N LYS A 248 -3.28 -3.03 -2.80
CA LYS A 248 -2.47 -1.82 -3.09
C LYS A 248 -3.29 -0.68 -3.70
N VAL A 249 -4.59 -0.86 -3.86
CA VAL A 249 -5.47 0.08 -4.54
C VAL A 249 -6.05 1.06 -3.52
N HIS A 250 -5.78 2.36 -3.69
CA HIS A 250 -6.08 3.40 -2.68
C HIS A 250 -7.53 3.40 -2.26
N PHE A 251 -8.44 3.28 -3.22
CA PHE A 251 -9.86 3.29 -2.94
C PHE A 251 -10.31 2.12 -2.05
N HIS A 252 -9.60 0.98 -2.09
CA HIS A 252 -9.88 -0.15 -1.21
C HIS A 252 -9.24 0.02 0.17
N PHE A 253 -7.95 0.38 0.24
CA PHE A 253 -7.27 0.49 1.54
C PHE A 253 -7.69 1.72 2.35
N LYS A 254 -8.21 2.79 1.70
CA LYS A 254 -8.85 3.94 2.37
C LYS A 254 -9.94 3.49 3.35
N TYR A 255 -10.73 2.49 2.97
CA TYR A 255 -11.86 1.98 3.76
C TYR A 255 -11.52 0.69 4.53
N ALA A 256 -10.29 0.17 4.44
CA ALA A 256 -9.94 -1.11 5.04
C ALA A 256 -10.15 -1.16 6.56
N LYS A 257 -9.90 -0.05 7.27
CA LYS A 257 -10.19 0.02 8.71
C LYS A 257 -11.69 -0.18 9.00
N ALA A 258 -12.56 0.51 8.24
CA ALA A 258 -14.00 0.39 8.41
C ALA A 258 -14.50 -1.03 8.08
N PHE A 259 -14.04 -1.61 6.97
CA PHE A 259 -14.39 -2.97 6.58
C PHE A 259 -13.87 -4.02 7.58
N ALA A 260 -12.67 -3.84 8.13
CA ALA A 260 -12.15 -4.72 9.19
C ALA A 260 -12.95 -4.61 10.49
N GLN A 261 -13.41 -3.40 10.85
CA GLN A 261 -14.32 -3.21 11.99
C GLN A 261 -15.65 -3.94 11.79
N MET A 262 -16.18 -3.96 10.56
CA MET A 262 -17.41 -4.69 10.25
C MET A 262 -17.23 -6.21 10.41
N LEU A 263 -16.04 -6.75 10.14
CA LEU A 263 -15.75 -8.18 10.25
C LEU A 263 -15.36 -8.61 11.68
N ALA A 264 -14.84 -7.69 12.48
CA ALA A 264 -14.37 -7.95 13.83
C ALA A 264 -15.48 -8.47 14.76
N ALA A 265 -15.13 -9.39 15.65
CA ALA A 265 -16.00 -9.78 16.76
C ALA A 265 -16.14 -8.64 17.79
N PRO A 266 -17.19 -8.62 18.63
CA PRO A 266 -17.31 -7.65 19.71
C PRO A 266 -16.06 -7.65 20.61
N GLY A 267 -15.49 -6.46 20.85
CA GLY A 267 -14.26 -6.28 21.63
C GLY A 267 -12.96 -6.58 20.85
N GLN A 268 -13.01 -7.25 19.70
CA GLN A 268 -11.83 -7.54 18.91
C GLN A 268 -11.25 -6.25 18.29
N VAL A 269 -9.94 -6.05 18.46
CA VAL A 269 -9.20 -5.04 17.68
C VAL A 269 -9.25 -5.45 16.20
N PRO A 270 -9.68 -4.56 15.28
CA PRO A 270 -9.75 -4.89 13.86
C PRO A 270 -8.39 -5.30 13.31
N VAL A 271 -8.35 -6.36 12.49
CA VAL A 271 -7.12 -6.85 11.87
C VAL A 271 -7.17 -6.62 10.36
N VAL A 272 -6.16 -5.94 9.84
CA VAL A 272 -6.00 -5.66 8.41
C VAL A 272 -4.68 -6.22 7.92
N ARG A 273 -4.75 -7.09 6.92
CA ARG A 273 -3.59 -7.51 6.13
C ARG A 273 -3.40 -6.56 4.96
N GLY A 274 -2.32 -5.79 4.96
CA GLY A 274 -1.94 -4.87 3.87
C GLY A 274 -1.25 -5.62 2.72
N ALA A 275 -1.34 -5.09 1.51
CA ALA A 275 -0.72 -5.72 0.35
C ALA A 275 0.78 -5.39 0.25
N GLY A 276 1.60 -6.40 0.04
CA GLY A 276 3.04 -6.34 0.34
C GLY A 276 3.88 -7.46 -0.25
N ALA A 277 3.29 -8.36 -1.05
CA ALA A 277 3.99 -9.50 -1.62
C ALA A 277 5.16 -9.13 -2.54
N ASN A 278 6.20 -9.98 -2.50
CA ASN A 278 7.44 -9.87 -3.27
C ASN A 278 7.50 -10.93 -4.39
N TYR A 279 6.57 -10.85 -5.33
CA TYR A 279 6.56 -11.71 -6.51
C TYR A 279 7.77 -11.45 -7.41
N ALA A 280 8.49 -12.52 -7.80
CA ALA A 280 9.55 -12.51 -8.80
C ALA A 280 10.59 -11.37 -8.65
N GLY A 281 10.92 -11.00 -7.42
CA GLY A 281 11.81 -9.87 -7.14
C GLY A 281 13.24 -10.15 -7.58
N ASN A 282 13.70 -9.49 -8.66
CA ASN A 282 15.01 -9.74 -9.27
C ASN A 282 16.13 -8.81 -8.77
N ASN A 283 15.83 -7.81 -7.93
CA ASN A 283 16.84 -6.87 -7.41
C ASN A 283 16.52 -6.36 -6.00
N VAL A 284 17.52 -5.80 -5.33
CA VAL A 284 17.39 -5.25 -3.96
C VAL A 284 16.51 -4.00 -3.91
N TYR A 285 16.42 -3.22 -4.98
CA TYR A 285 15.63 -1.99 -4.97
C TYR A 285 14.12 -2.25 -4.97
N HIS A 286 13.69 -3.42 -5.45
CA HIS A 286 12.29 -3.83 -5.38
C HIS A 286 11.79 -3.87 -3.92
N CYS A 287 12.61 -4.30 -2.95
CA CYS A 287 12.21 -4.31 -1.54
C CYS A 287 12.03 -2.88 -0.99
N ILE A 288 12.88 -1.93 -1.41
CA ILE A 288 12.78 -0.51 -1.04
C ILE A 288 11.48 0.09 -1.58
N TYR A 289 11.15 -0.18 -2.85
CA TYR A 289 9.91 0.28 -3.47
C TYR A 289 8.66 -0.24 -2.75
N LYS A 290 8.64 -1.55 -2.43
CA LYS A 290 7.51 -2.19 -1.75
C LYS A 290 7.33 -1.65 -0.35
N ARG A 291 8.41 -1.47 0.41
CA ARG A 291 8.38 -0.89 1.76
C ARG A 291 7.71 0.48 1.77
N ALA A 292 8.08 1.34 0.82
CA ALA A 292 7.47 2.66 0.71
C ALA A 292 5.97 2.61 0.36
N SER A 293 5.58 1.69 -0.54
CA SER A 293 4.16 1.45 -0.85
C SER A 293 3.39 0.91 0.35
N PHE A 294 4.05 0.16 1.23
CA PHE A 294 3.47 -0.40 2.43
C PHE A 294 3.33 0.64 3.54
N ALA A 295 4.36 1.45 3.79
CA ALA A 295 4.30 2.60 4.70
C ALA A 295 3.18 3.58 4.33
N PHE A 296 2.94 3.76 3.03
CA PHE A 296 1.81 4.55 2.54
C PHE A 296 0.45 3.94 2.91
N GLN A 297 0.28 2.62 2.75
CA GLN A 297 -0.94 1.91 3.17
C GLN A 297 -1.16 2.03 4.69
N LEU A 298 -0.13 1.73 5.49
CA LEU A 298 -0.18 1.85 6.95
C LEU A 298 -0.70 3.23 7.38
N LYS A 299 -0.17 4.29 6.76
CA LYS A 299 -0.60 5.65 7.11
C LYS A 299 -2.05 5.94 6.74
N ASN A 300 -2.53 5.44 5.60
CA ASN A 300 -3.91 5.67 5.14
C ASN A 300 -4.94 4.86 5.92
N ILE A 301 -4.60 3.64 6.33
CA ILE A 301 -5.51 2.80 7.13
C ILE A 301 -5.58 3.34 8.57
N GLY A 302 -4.49 3.93 9.09
CA GLY A 302 -4.47 4.69 10.35
C GLY A 302 -4.22 3.86 11.61
N SER A 303 -4.42 4.43 12.79
CA SER A 303 -4.21 3.73 14.07
C SER A 303 -5.44 2.93 14.51
N GLY A 304 -5.31 2.10 15.54
CA GLY A 304 -6.41 1.34 16.14
C GLY A 304 -6.78 0.06 15.38
N VAL A 305 -5.84 -0.48 14.60
CA VAL A 305 -5.96 -1.79 13.95
C VAL A 305 -4.65 -2.56 14.13
N VAL A 306 -4.72 -3.89 14.15
CA VAL A 306 -3.55 -4.75 14.02
C VAL A 306 -3.22 -4.91 12.54
N TYR A 307 -2.00 -4.56 12.16
CA TYR A 307 -1.53 -4.72 10.78
C TYR A 307 -0.79 -6.03 10.60
N LEU A 308 -1.20 -6.77 9.59
CA LEU A 308 -0.49 -7.93 9.08
C LEU A 308 0.10 -7.61 7.70
N GLN A 309 1.24 -8.20 7.42
CA GLN A 309 1.87 -8.17 6.10
C GLN A 309 1.33 -9.27 5.19
N GLU A 310 1.29 -9.01 3.90
CA GLU A 310 1.24 -10.05 2.87
C GLU A 310 2.65 -10.60 2.59
N ALA A 311 2.90 -11.83 3.03
CA ALA A 311 4.15 -12.56 2.79
C ALA A 311 3.89 -13.67 1.77
N ASP A 312 3.81 -13.31 0.49
CA ASP A 312 3.46 -14.23 -0.60
C ASP A 312 4.57 -14.31 -1.65
N THR A 313 4.87 -15.55 -2.01
CA THR A 313 5.96 -15.93 -2.91
C THR A 313 5.44 -16.54 -4.21
N CYS A 314 4.16 -16.30 -4.57
CA CYS A 314 3.47 -16.81 -5.77
C CYS A 314 4.42 -16.92 -6.99
N PRO A 315 4.51 -18.11 -7.63
CA PRO A 315 3.72 -19.34 -7.41
C PRO A 315 4.23 -20.23 -6.27
N GLN A 316 4.73 -19.66 -5.18
CA GLN A 316 5.15 -20.33 -3.95
C GLN A 316 6.37 -21.24 -4.10
N GLN A 317 7.37 -20.75 -4.85
CA GLN A 317 8.61 -21.48 -5.12
C GLN A 317 9.84 -20.57 -5.01
N LEU A 318 11.02 -21.17 -4.78
CA LEU A 318 12.28 -20.41 -4.57
C LEU A 318 12.74 -19.62 -5.81
N TRP A 319 12.28 -19.98 -7.00
CA TRP A 319 12.54 -19.21 -8.23
C TRP A 319 11.80 -17.86 -8.25
N SER A 320 10.69 -17.72 -7.51
CA SER A 320 9.96 -16.45 -7.42
C SER A 320 10.55 -15.55 -6.34
N CYS A 321 10.75 -16.10 -5.14
CA CYS A 321 11.33 -15.38 -4.01
C CYS A 321 12.19 -16.35 -3.21
N SER A 322 13.40 -15.97 -2.82
CA SER A 322 14.21 -16.83 -1.95
C SER A 322 13.68 -16.75 -0.51
N ALA A 323 13.86 -17.82 0.28
CA ALA A 323 13.46 -17.82 1.67
C ALA A 323 14.13 -16.69 2.49
N THR A 324 15.38 -16.35 2.17
CA THR A 324 16.09 -15.22 2.80
C THR A 324 15.45 -13.89 2.45
N ARG A 325 15.03 -13.70 1.19
CA ARG A 325 14.36 -12.48 0.73
C ARG A 325 13.00 -12.31 1.39
N GLU A 326 12.23 -13.39 1.52
CA GLU A 326 10.93 -13.32 2.18
C GLU A 326 11.08 -12.99 3.67
N TYR A 327 12.06 -13.61 4.33
CA TYR A 327 12.40 -13.26 5.71
C TYR A 327 12.83 -11.79 5.87
N GLU A 328 13.70 -11.30 4.99
CA GLU A 328 14.11 -9.88 4.96
C GLU A 328 12.88 -8.97 4.83
N ASN A 329 11.96 -9.28 3.91
CA ASN A 329 10.71 -8.54 3.73
C ASN A 329 9.89 -8.50 5.02
N MET A 330 9.77 -9.64 5.71
CA MET A 330 9.01 -9.75 6.96
C MET A 330 9.61 -8.93 8.09
N VAL A 331 10.93 -8.98 8.27
CA VAL A 331 11.61 -8.17 9.28
C VAL A 331 11.48 -6.69 8.97
N LEU A 332 11.73 -6.27 7.72
CA LEU A 332 11.68 -4.85 7.34
C LEU A 332 10.29 -4.23 7.54
N GLN A 333 9.21 -4.97 7.28
CA GLN A 333 7.84 -4.48 7.51
C GLN A 333 7.45 -4.53 8.99
N ALA A 334 7.92 -5.53 9.75
CA ALA A 334 7.76 -5.52 11.21
C ALA A 334 8.39 -4.26 11.85
N LEU A 335 9.56 -3.84 11.35
CA LEU A 335 10.20 -2.58 11.76
C LEU A 335 9.39 -1.32 11.40
N GLU A 336 8.41 -1.42 10.49
CA GLU A 336 7.46 -0.34 10.17
C GLU A 336 6.20 -0.36 11.05
N GLY A 337 6.14 -1.25 12.05
CA GLY A 337 5.04 -1.36 13.01
C GLY A 337 4.05 -2.50 12.74
N VAL A 338 4.33 -3.38 11.77
CA VAL A 338 3.53 -4.58 11.49
C VAL A 338 3.68 -5.62 12.61
N LYS A 339 2.58 -6.29 12.96
CA LYS A 339 2.50 -7.20 14.11
C LYS A 339 2.50 -8.68 13.75
N GLY A 340 2.41 -9.01 12.46
CA GLY A 340 2.48 -10.37 11.96
C GLY A 340 2.31 -10.44 10.44
N ALA A 341 1.99 -11.60 9.90
CA ALA A 341 1.90 -11.82 8.46
C ALA A 341 0.88 -12.89 8.08
N LYS A 342 0.25 -12.72 6.92
CA LYS A 342 -0.42 -13.77 6.14
C LYS A 342 0.59 -14.32 5.14
N ILE A 343 0.97 -15.58 5.33
CA ILE A 343 2.12 -16.20 4.69
C ILE A 343 1.69 -17.26 3.68
N TRP A 344 2.10 -17.09 2.42
CA TRP A 344 1.92 -18.02 1.31
C TRP A 344 3.26 -18.59 0.86
N ILE A 345 3.70 -19.60 1.58
CA ILE A 345 4.93 -20.38 1.30
C ILE A 345 4.65 -21.88 1.27
N THR A 346 3.39 -22.25 1.53
CA THR A 346 2.92 -23.63 1.46
C THR A 346 2.55 -23.95 0.01
N ARG A 347 2.69 -25.22 -0.34
CA ARG A 347 2.21 -25.85 -1.57
C ARG A 347 0.83 -25.28 -1.94
N THR A 348 0.62 -24.90 -3.19
CA THR A 348 -0.73 -24.70 -3.75
C THR A 348 -0.91 -25.63 -4.95
N PHE A 349 -2.09 -25.64 -5.56
CA PHE A 349 -2.34 -26.40 -6.79
C PHE A 349 -1.38 -26.04 -7.94
N MET A 350 -0.68 -24.91 -7.86
CA MET A 350 0.25 -24.43 -8.89
C MET A 350 1.66 -25.06 -8.80
N THR A 351 2.09 -25.55 -7.62
CA THR A 351 3.45 -26.06 -7.44
C THR A 351 3.51 -27.33 -6.58
N ARG A 352 4.14 -28.38 -7.11
CA ARG A 352 4.34 -29.68 -6.44
C ARG A 352 5.73 -29.87 -5.84
N GLU A 353 6.58 -28.84 -5.89
CA GLU A 353 7.99 -28.90 -5.50
C GLU A 353 8.16 -28.80 -3.97
N ARG A 354 8.80 -29.78 -3.34
CA ARG A 354 8.90 -29.87 -1.86
C ARG A 354 10.07 -29.07 -1.25
N ARG A 355 11.17 -28.88 -1.98
CA ARG A 355 12.41 -28.27 -1.44
C ARG A 355 12.18 -26.81 -1.07
N SER A 356 11.36 -26.09 -1.84
CA SER A 356 11.04 -24.69 -1.59
C SER A 356 10.40 -24.49 -0.22
N GLN A 357 9.39 -25.29 0.14
CA GLN A 357 8.75 -25.22 1.46
C GLN A 357 9.75 -25.46 2.58
N LEU A 358 10.58 -26.51 2.49
CA LEU A 358 11.56 -26.84 3.53
C LEU A 358 12.53 -25.69 3.78
N ALA A 359 12.95 -24.98 2.73
CA ALA A 359 13.81 -23.81 2.86
C ALA A 359 13.12 -22.67 3.63
N TYR A 360 11.85 -22.36 3.31
CA TYR A 360 11.08 -21.36 4.06
C TYR A 360 10.88 -21.78 5.52
N ARG A 361 10.48 -23.03 5.79
CA ARG A 361 10.30 -23.54 7.17
C ARG A 361 11.58 -23.42 7.97
N ARG A 362 12.73 -23.77 7.37
CA ARG A 362 14.05 -23.68 8.02
C ARG A 362 14.36 -22.25 8.43
N ILE A 363 14.27 -21.29 7.52
CA ILE A 363 14.58 -19.89 7.82
C ILE A 363 13.62 -19.34 8.89
N PHE A 364 12.34 -19.65 8.82
CA PHE A 364 11.37 -19.14 9.80
C PHE A 364 11.55 -19.76 11.19
N SER A 365 11.89 -21.05 11.26
CA SER A 365 12.23 -21.72 12.52
C SER A 365 13.49 -21.13 13.16
N GLN A 366 14.56 -20.95 12.37
CA GLN A 366 15.84 -20.40 12.84
C GLN A 366 15.73 -18.95 13.31
N ASN A 367 14.83 -18.16 12.71
CA ASN A 367 14.73 -16.72 12.96
C ASN A 367 13.47 -16.29 13.73
N ARG A 368 12.68 -17.23 14.27
CA ARG A 368 11.42 -16.93 15.00
C ARG A 368 11.60 -15.91 16.13
N GLY A 369 12.76 -15.92 16.81
CA GLY A 369 13.07 -14.97 17.87
C GLY A 369 13.16 -13.53 17.35
N ILE A 370 13.83 -13.30 16.23
CA ILE A 370 13.97 -11.98 15.61
C ILE A 370 12.61 -11.48 15.11
N MET A 371 11.83 -12.35 14.46
CA MET A 371 10.49 -11.98 13.97
C MET A 371 9.55 -11.62 15.14
N SER A 372 9.58 -12.40 16.23
CA SER A 372 8.79 -12.12 17.43
C SER A 372 9.20 -10.80 18.09
N TRP A 373 10.51 -10.55 18.19
CA TRP A 373 11.05 -9.29 18.70
C TRP A 373 10.61 -8.10 17.84
N ALA A 374 10.78 -8.19 16.50
CA ALA A 374 10.48 -7.10 15.60
C ALA A 374 8.99 -6.72 15.61
N ALA A 375 8.08 -7.70 15.69
CA ALA A 375 6.65 -7.43 15.80
C ALA A 375 6.23 -6.81 17.14
N LYS A 376 6.93 -7.13 18.24
CA LYS A 376 6.66 -6.55 19.56
C LYS A 376 7.30 -5.19 19.75
N ALA A 377 8.37 -4.91 19.02
CA ALA A 377 9.03 -3.62 19.07
C ALA A 377 8.08 -2.51 18.58
N ASP A 378 8.24 -1.34 19.21
CA ASP A 378 7.55 -0.12 18.82
C ASP A 378 8.60 0.89 18.36
N PHE A 379 8.48 1.31 17.11
CA PHE A 379 9.45 2.19 16.47
C PHE A 379 8.79 3.52 16.15
N ARG A 380 9.37 4.61 16.69
CA ARG A 380 9.01 5.95 16.23
C ARG A 380 9.66 6.19 14.87
N GLN A 381 8.83 6.30 13.83
CA GLN A 381 9.30 6.78 12.53
C GLN A 381 9.70 8.25 12.64
N GLY A 382 10.89 8.58 12.15
CA GLY A 382 11.41 9.95 12.07
C GLY A 382 11.91 10.27 10.67
N GLY A 383 12.28 11.53 10.44
CA GLY A 383 12.85 12.00 9.19
C GLY A 383 11.97 13.00 8.47
N VAL A 384 12.13 13.08 7.15
CA VAL A 384 11.37 14.01 6.31
C VAL A 384 9.91 13.57 6.22
N VAL A 385 8.99 14.49 6.47
CA VAL A 385 7.56 14.24 6.40
C VAL A 385 7.08 14.44 4.98
N VAL A 386 6.41 13.41 4.45
CA VAL A 386 5.77 13.43 3.13
C VAL A 386 4.26 13.47 3.36
N PRO A 387 3.56 14.54 2.94
CA PRO A 387 2.13 14.64 3.15
C PRO A 387 1.36 13.47 2.57
N ASN A 388 0.39 12.97 3.32
CA ASN A 388 -0.53 11.94 2.86
C ASN A 388 -1.76 12.56 2.18
N VAL A 389 -1.54 13.28 1.08
CA VAL A 389 -2.62 13.85 0.28
C VAL A 389 -3.08 12.81 -0.72
N GLY A 390 -4.29 12.26 -0.50
CA GLY A 390 -4.86 11.10 -1.20
C GLY A 390 -4.48 11.01 -2.69
N VAL A 391 -4.14 9.80 -3.13
CA VAL A 391 -3.76 9.53 -4.53
C VAL A 391 -4.99 9.27 -5.37
N GLY A 392 -5.05 9.85 -6.58
CA GLY A 392 -5.97 9.39 -7.61
C GLY A 392 -5.62 7.97 -8.05
N GLU A 393 -6.54 7.24 -8.67
CA GLU A 393 -6.22 5.91 -9.17
C GLU A 393 -5.47 5.95 -10.51
N GLY A 394 -4.42 5.14 -10.59
CA GLY A 394 -3.28 5.34 -11.49
C GLY A 394 -2.05 5.89 -10.76
N ASP A 395 -2.24 6.49 -9.56
CA ASP A 395 -1.18 7.20 -8.84
C ASP A 395 -0.46 6.37 -7.76
N CYS A 396 -0.46 5.03 -7.82
CA CYS A 396 0.43 4.20 -6.99
C CYS A 396 1.92 4.63 -7.12
N ASP A 397 2.23 5.32 -8.21
CA ASP A 397 3.52 5.87 -8.59
C ASP A 397 3.85 7.26 -7.98
N TRP A 398 2.93 7.90 -7.22
CA TRP A 398 3.00 9.35 -6.90
C TRP A 398 3.48 9.72 -5.50
N THR A 399 3.67 8.72 -4.67
CA THR A 399 4.76 8.70 -3.67
C THR A 399 6.17 8.71 -4.30
N GLY A 400 6.25 8.81 -5.63
CA GLY A 400 7.42 8.57 -6.45
C GLY A 400 8.67 9.31 -6.01
N PHE A 401 8.60 10.55 -5.52
CA PHE A 401 9.81 11.23 -5.11
C PHE A 401 10.37 10.70 -3.77
N ALA A 402 9.54 10.45 -2.76
CA ALA A 402 10.01 9.87 -1.50
C ALA A 402 10.58 8.45 -1.73
N LYS A 403 9.90 7.68 -2.60
CA LYS A 403 10.34 6.37 -3.07
C LYS A 403 11.67 6.42 -3.85
N ARG A 404 11.79 7.32 -4.81
CA ARG A 404 12.94 7.40 -5.74
C ARG A 404 14.13 8.17 -5.17
N TYR A 405 13.88 9.08 -4.23
CA TYR A 405 14.92 9.93 -3.66
C TYR A 405 15.24 9.49 -2.24
N PHE A 406 14.32 9.65 -1.28
CA PHE A 406 14.63 9.36 0.12
C PHE A 406 14.93 7.89 0.37
N ALA A 407 14.10 6.99 -0.15
CA ALA A 407 14.28 5.55 0.07
C ALA A 407 15.56 5.01 -0.60
N LEU A 408 15.92 5.50 -1.79
CA LEU A 408 17.15 5.07 -2.49
C LEU A 408 18.43 5.68 -1.90
N THR A 409 18.36 6.90 -1.37
CA THR A 409 19.52 7.58 -0.77
C THR A 409 19.70 7.28 0.72
N GLY A 410 18.78 6.51 1.32
CA GLY A 410 18.81 6.19 2.74
C GLY A 410 18.45 7.37 3.66
N ILE A 411 17.81 8.42 3.12
CA ILE A 411 17.27 9.52 3.93
C ILE A 411 15.99 9.02 4.61
N PRO A 412 15.92 9.02 5.96
CA PRO A 412 14.71 8.62 6.66
C PRO A 412 13.53 9.54 6.31
N TYR A 413 12.36 8.95 6.11
CA TYR A 413 11.13 9.69 5.83
C TYR A 413 9.92 8.93 6.38
N ARG A 414 8.82 9.66 6.56
CA ARG A 414 7.52 9.10 6.98
C ARG A 414 6.37 9.79 6.27
N TYR A 415 5.25 9.08 6.12
CA TYR A 415 4.02 9.68 5.60
C TYR A 415 3.20 10.31 6.72
N GLY A 416 2.65 11.50 6.48
CA GLY A 416 1.67 12.11 7.38
C GLY A 416 1.79 13.61 7.53
N GLU A 417 1.29 14.11 8.66
CA GLU A 417 1.39 15.51 9.05
C GLU A 417 2.69 15.75 9.83
N ALA A 418 3.27 16.92 9.63
CA ALA A 418 4.49 17.34 10.29
C ALA A 418 4.18 17.93 11.67
N GLU A 419 4.95 17.51 12.67
CA GLU A 419 5.02 18.11 13.99
C GLU A 419 5.98 19.31 13.97
N LYS A 420 5.92 20.13 15.02
CA LYS A 420 6.79 21.30 15.15
C LYS A 420 8.27 20.86 15.13
N GLY A 421 9.04 21.44 14.22
CA GLY A 421 10.47 21.16 14.06
C GLY A 421 10.81 20.06 13.06
N GLU A 422 9.81 19.39 12.49
CA GLU A 422 10.01 18.46 11.38
C GLU A 422 9.99 19.19 10.02
N VAL A 423 10.59 18.53 9.02
CA VAL A 423 10.70 19.03 7.66
C VAL A 423 9.60 18.41 6.81
N THR A 424 8.80 19.22 6.13
CA THR A 424 7.81 18.75 5.15
C THR A 424 8.38 18.82 3.74
N ALA A 425 8.38 17.71 3.00
CA ALA A 425 8.75 17.71 1.59
C ALA A 425 7.52 17.88 0.69
N LEU A 426 7.58 18.84 -0.23
CA LEU A 426 6.47 19.24 -1.10
C LEU A 426 6.91 19.30 -2.57
N CYS A 427 5.96 18.99 -3.44
CA CYS A 427 6.05 19.14 -4.89
C CYS A 427 4.69 19.59 -5.44
N ALA A 428 4.60 19.88 -6.74
CA ALA A 428 3.37 20.38 -7.36
C ALA A 428 2.14 19.50 -7.11
N SER A 429 2.30 18.17 -7.21
CA SER A 429 1.19 17.23 -7.03
C SER A 429 0.69 17.14 -5.60
N SER A 430 1.55 17.43 -4.62
CA SER A 430 1.12 17.48 -3.22
C SER A 430 0.38 18.79 -2.96
N LEU A 431 0.93 19.90 -3.45
CA LEU A 431 0.38 21.25 -3.27
C LEU A 431 -0.99 21.43 -3.90
N SER A 432 -1.23 20.86 -5.09
CA SER A 432 -2.53 20.97 -5.78
C SER A 432 -3.69 20.30 -5.05
N ARG A 433 -3.40 19.49 -4.01
CA ARG A 433 -4.39 18.76 -3.21
C ARG A 433 -4.56 19.36 -1.80
N LEU A 434 -3.72 20.31 -1.42
CA LEU A 434 -3.82 21.01 -0.14
C LEU A 434 -4.71 22.25 -0.28
N SER A 435 -5.55 22.48 0.72
CA SER A 435 -6.22 23.75 0.90
C SER A 435 -5.22 24.86 1.21
N ARG A 436 -5.64 26.12 1.02
CA ARG A 436 -4.84 27.29 1.39
C ARG A 436 -4.36 27.24 2.85
N ALA A 437 -5.24 26.85 3.78
CA ALA A 437 -4.91 26.75 5.19
C ALA A 437 -3.84 25.68 5.47
N GLU A 438 -3.87 24.56 4.74
CA GLU A 438 -2.85 23.51 4.87
C GLU A 438 -1.50 23.93 4.26
N ILE A 439 -1.52 24.66 3.15
CA ILE A 439 -0.30 25.26 2.57
C ILE A 439 0.31 26.24 3.58
N GLU A 440 -0.45 27.22 4.06
CA GLU A 440 0.04 28.20 5.04
C GLU A 440 0.57 27.53 6.31
N ARG A 441 -0.10 26.48 6.80
CA ARG A 441 0.38 25.68 7.93
C ARG A 441 1.72 25.01 7.63
N ALA A 442 1.87 24.33 6.49
CA ALA A 442 3.13 23.69 6.12
C ALA A 442 4.27 24.71 6.00
N PHE A 443 4.00 25.85 5.36
CA PHE A 443 4.97 26.92 5.15
C PHE A 443 5.26 27.78 6.39
N SER A 444 4.52 27.62 7.50
CA SER A 444 4.92 28.16 8.81
C SER A 444 6.06 27.37 9.47
N GLY A 445 6.37 26.16 8.96
CA GLY A 445 7.42 25.26 9.45
C GLY A 445 8.64 25.18 8.54
N ALA A 446 9.36 24.05 8.61
CA ALA A 446 10.47 23.77 7.71
C ALA A 446 9.98 23.03 6.46
N VAL A 447 10.29 23.55 5.26
CA VAL A 447 9.84 22.97 3.99
C VAL A 447 11.02 22.67 3.08
N LEU A 448 11.00 21.49 2.46
CA LEU A 448 11.81 21.14 1.30
C LEU A 448 10.90 21.13 0.06
N LEU A 449 11.08 22.08 -0.83
CA LEU A 449 10.27 22.28 -2.02
C LEU A 449 11.10 21.95 -3.28
N ASP A 450 10.54 21.13 -4.17
CA ASP A 450 11.18 20.83 -5.46
C ASP A 450 10.83 21.85 -6.56
N GLY A 451 11.48 21.72 -7.72
CA GLY A 451 11.30 22.67 -8.83
C GLY A 451 9.86 22.72 -9.34
N THR A 452 9.17 21.57 -9.39
CA THR A 452 7.76 21.55 -9.81
C THR A 452 6.88 22.32 -8.82
N GLY A 453 7.12 22.14 -7.52
CA GLY A 453 6.44 22.86 -6.47
C GLY A 453 6.74 24.35 -6.50
N ALA A 454 7.98 24.76 -6.78
CA ALA A 454 8.36 26.16 -6.91
C ALA A 454 7.56 26.86 -8.02
N ASN A 455 7.47 26.23 -9.19
CA ASN A 455 6.66 26.72 -10.31
C ASN A 455 5.18 26.83 -9.92
N TRP A 456 4.62 25.77 -9.33
CA TRP A 456 3.23 25.76 -8.88
C TRP A 456 2.93 26.88 -7.88
N MET A 457 3.79 27.07 -6.87
CA MET A 457 3.65 28.12 -5.87
C MET A 457 3.67 29.51 -6.50
N SER A 458 4.55 29.74 -7.46
CA SER A 458 4.67 31.03 -8.15
C SER A 458 3.43 31.32 -9.00
N THR A 459 2.98 30.35 -9.79
CA THR A 459 1.75 30.47 -10.61
C THR A 459 0.50 30.68 -9.78
N ASN A 460 0.43 30.12 -8.56
CA ASN A 460 -0.74 30.21 -7.67
C ASN A 460 -0.63 31.35 -6.63
N GLY A 461 0.27 32.31 -6.81
CA GLY A 461 0.32 33.53 -5.98
C GLY A 461 1.04 33.38 -4.64
N TYR A 462 1.79 32.30 -4.43
CA TYR A 462 2.54 32.02 -3.20
C TYR A 462 4.06 32.22 -3.33
N ALA A 463 4.54 32.91 -4.38
CA ALA A 463 5.98 33.18 -4.59
C ALA A 463 6.67 33.79 -3.36
N LYS A 464 5.96 34.67 -2.64
CA LYS A 464 6.45 35.32 -1.41
C LYS A 464 6.76 34.34 -0.26
N LEU A 465 6.21 33.13 -0.29
CA LEU A 465 6.47 32.10 0.73
C LEU A 465 7.75 31.31 0.45
N ILE A 466 8.28 31.35 -0.77
CA ILE A 466 9.40 30.52 -1.22
C ILE A 466 10.67 31.33 -1.52
N GLY A 467 10.57 32.66 -1.55
CA GLY A 467 11.71 33.56 -1.73
C GLY A 467 12.18 33.73 -3.18
N ALA A 468 11.37 33.31 -4.16
CA ALA A 468 11.66 33.46 -5.57
C ALA A 468 10.39 33.43 -6.43
N ASP A 469 10.42 34.14 -7.56
CA ASP A 469 9.44 34.00 -8.64
C ASP A 469 9.91 32.94 -9.64
N ALA A 470 9.60 31.68 -9.33
CA ALA A 470 10.04 30.54 -10.12
C ALA A 470 9.25 30.40 -11.44
N ARG A 471 9.94 29.95 -12.49
CA ARG A 471 9.36 29.71 -13.81
C ARG A 471 9.86 28.40 -14.41
N PRO A 472 9.11 27.76 -15.33
CA PRO A 472 9.63 26.62 -16.07
C PRO A 472 10.95 26.95 -16.75
N TRP A 473 11.92 26.03 -16.66
CA TRP A 473 13.23 26.21 -17.30
C TRP A 473 13.12 26.24 -18.81
N ALA A 474 13.59 27.33 -19.41
CA ALA A 474 13.59 27.53 -20.87
C ALA A 474 14.98 27.91 -21.40
N ARG A 475 16.04 27.53 -20.68
CA ARG A 475 17.44 27.89 -20.98
C ARG A 475 18.24 26.69 -21.49
N LYS A 476 19.56 26.86 -21.57
CA LYS A 476 20.50 25.81 -21.99
C LYS A 476 20.42 24.59 -21.09
N THR A 477 20.84 23.45 -21.63
CA THR A 477 21.04 22.21 -20.87
C THR A 477 22.05 22.44 -19.75
N ILE A 478 21.74 21.94 -18.55
CA ILE A 478 22.65 21.95 -17.40
C ILE A 478 23.48 20.66 -17.38
N GLN A 479 24.80 20.80 -17.18
CA GLN A 479 25.73 19.68 -17.08
C GLN A 479 26.27 19.50 -15.66
N LEU A 480 26.36 20.57 -14.86
CA LEU A 480 26.89 20.52 -13.50
C LEU A 480 25.94 21.22 -12.52
N HIS A 481 25.74 20.58 -11.37
CA HIS A 481 25.12 21.18 -10.19
C HIS A 481 26.15 21.16 -9.06
N LEU A 482 26.62 22.33 -8.63
CA LEU A 482 27.67 22.44 -7.62
C LEU A 482 27.14 23.09 -6.34
N ASP A 483 27.61 22.63 -5.18
CA ASP A 483 27.40 23.34 -3.92
C ASP A 483 28.33 24.57 -3.78
N GLU A 484 28.20 25.32 -2.69
CA GLU A 484 29.05 26.48 -2.39
C GLU A 484 30.56 26.18 -2.35
N LYS A 485 30.95 24.92 -2.10
CA LYS A 485 32.34 24.48 -2.01
C LYS A 485 32.85 23.89 -3.33
N GLY A 486 32.03 23.91 -4.38
CA GLY A 486 32.37 23.35 -5.69
C GLY A 486 32.22 21.83 -5.76
N PHE A 487 31.64 21.16 -4.76
CA PHE A 487 31.35 19.73 -4.86
C PHE A 487 30.18 19.52 -5.82
N SER A 488 30.36 18.60 -6.76
CA SER A 488 29.28 18.15 -7.64
C SER A 488 28.22 17.43 -6.82
N LEU A 489 27.00 17.95 -6.88
CA LEU A 489 25.79 17.35 -6.30
C LEU A 489 25.10 16.37 -7.27
N GLY A 490 25.72 16.15 -8.43
CA GLY A 490 25.20 15.34 -9.53
C GLY A 490 25.21 16.10 -10.85
N GLY A 491 25.47 15.40 -11.95
CA GLY A 491 25.44 15.97 -13.28
C GLY A 491 25.10 14.91 -14.33
N MET A 492 24.03 15.13 -15.09
CA MET A 492 23.75 14.57 -16.41
C MET A 492 22.54 15.29 -16.99
N ARG A 493 22.63 15.74 -18.26
CA ARG A 493 21.67 16.55 -19.04
C ARG A 493 20.28 16.65 -18.39
N VAL A 494 20.08 17.68 -17.56
CA VAL A 494 18.78 17.98 -16.94
C VAL A 494 18.15 19.09 -17.77
N ASP A 495 17.42 18.72 -18.83
CA ASP A 495 16.83 19.68 -19.77
C ASP A 495 15.30 19.82 -19.65
N ARG A 496 14.59 18.89 -18.99
CA ARG A 496 13.13 18.79 -19.21
C ARG A 496 12.18 19.20 -18.07
N ALA A 497 12.65 19.50 -16.86
CA ALA A 497 11.72 19.89 -15.79
C ALA A 497 12.30 20.74 -14.64
N LEU A 498 13.41 21.46 -14.88
CA LEU A 498 13.96 22.39 -13.88
C LEU A 498 13.02 23.60 -13.66
N ALA A 499 13.12 24.21 -12.48
CA ALA A 499 12.64 25.55 -12.21
C ALA A 499 13.78 26.57 -12.35
N ASP A 500 13.51 27.65 -13.04
CA ASP A 500 14.36 28.83 -13.10
C ASP A 500 14.15 29.66 -11.83
N LEU A 501 15.20 29.75 -11.02
CA LEU A 501 15.22 30.46 -9.73
C LEU A 501 16.02 31.77 -9.80
N THR A 502 16.20 32.42 -10.96
CA THR A 502 16.99 33.67 -11.02
C THR A 502 16.31 34.89 -10.40
N SER A 503 14.99 34.90 -10.30
CA SER A 503 14.22 36.03 -9.77
C SER A 503 14.04 35.89 -8.25
N LEU A 504 15.09 36.21 -7.50
CA LEU A 504 15.11 36.04 -6.03
C LEU A 504 14.47 37.22 -5.30
N HIS A 505 13.76 36.92 -4.21
CA HIS A 505 13.27 37.93 -3.28
C HIS A 505 14.37 38.32 -2.29
N GLN A 506 14.24 39.50 -1.69
CA GLN A 506 15.18 39.97 -0.67
C GLN A 506 15.23 38.99 0.51
N GLY A 507 16.43 38.58 0.91
CA GLY A 507 16.66 37.63 2.00
C GLY A 507 16.74 36.16 1.59
N ALA A 508 16.59 35.84 0.29
CA ALA A 508 16.88 34.51 -0.22
C ALA A 508 18.41 34.30 -0.36
N GLU A 509 18.91 33.17 0.15
CA GLU A 509 20.33 32.80 0.10
C GLU A 509 20.52 31.62 -0.88
N VAL A 510 21.53 31.70 -1.74
CA VAL A 510 21.83 30.65 -2.73
C VAL A 510 22.73 29.59 -2.12
N LEU A 511 22.26 28.34 -2.05
CA LEU A 511 22.99 27.20 -1.48
C LEU A 511 23.77 26.38 -2.52
N SER A 512 23.34 26.41 -3.77
CA SER A 512 24.00 25.68 -4.87
C SER A 512 23.69 26.35 -6.20
N ARG A 513 24.48 26.03 -7.22
CA ARG A 513 24.45 26.70 -8.53
C ARG A 513 24.43 25.69 -9.67
N LEU A 514 23.72 26.03 -10.74
CA LEU A 514 23.63 25.28 -11.98
C LEU A 514 24.58 25.88 -13.02
N TYR A 515 25.30 25.00 -13.72
CA TYR A 515 26.27 25.41 -14.72
C TYR A 515 26.06 24.66 -16.05
N ASN A 516 26.23 25.39 -17.13
CA ASN A 516 26.39 24.85 -18.47
C ASN A 516 27.89 24.60 -18.74
N VAL A 517 28.21 23.44 -19.31
CA VAL A 517 29.56 23.09 -19.77
C VAL A 517 29.48 22.87 -21.29
N PRO A 518 29.83 23.87 -22.12
CA PRO A 518 29.67 23.80 -23.57
C PRO A 518 30.39 22.61 -24.22
N SER A 519 31.56 22.24 -23.71
CA SER A 519 32.36 21.09 -24.17
C SER A 519 33.17 20.48 -23.02
N MET A 520 33.53 19.19 -23.11
CA MET A 520 34.41 18.58 -22.11
C MET A 520 35.72 19.36 -21.98
N GLY A 521 36.08 19.74 -20.75
CA GLY A 521 37.27 20.54 -20.45
C GLY A 521 37.10 22.05 -20.54
N SER A 522 35.94 22.56 -20.99
CA SER A 522 35.63 24.00 -20.91
C SER A 522 35.28 24.44 -19.49
N GLU A 523 35.55 25.72 -19.18
CA GLU A 523 35.14 26.30 -17.91
C GLU A 523 33.61 26.29 -17.74
N PRO A 524 33.10 25.83 -16.59
CA PRO A 524 31.67 25.86 -16.30
C PRO A 524 31.12 27.29 -16.30
N LYS A 525 30.07 27.53 -17.10
CA LYS A 525 29.36 28.81 -17.15
C LYS A 525 28.16 28.77 -16.22
N TYR A 526 28.10 29.70 -15.28
CA TYR A 526 26.96 29.84 -14.37
C TYR A 526 25.68 30.19 -15.14
N GLU A 527 24.60 29.49 -14.86
CA GLU A 527 23.30 29.69 -15.52
C GLU A 527 22.22 30.18 -14.54
N ALA A 528 22.11 29.58 -13.35
CA ALA A 528 21.09 29.93 -12.36
C ALA A 528 21.38 29.35 -10.96
N PRO A 529 20.68 29.80 -9.91
CA PRO A 529 20.65 29.11 -8.62
C PRO A 529 20.09 27.69 -8.78
N GLY A 530 20.77 26.70 -8.19
CA GLY A 530 20.32 25.30 -8.15
C GLY A 530 19.51 24.96 -6.91
N SER A 531 19.74 25.67 -5.81
CA SER A 531 18.85 25.69 -4.66
C SER A 531 19.05 26.96 -3.84
N ILE A 532 18.00 27.36 -3.15
CA ILE A 532 17.99 28.51 -2.25
C ILE A 532 17.40 28.14 -0.89
N VAL A 533 17.70 28.93 0.12
CA VAL A 533 17.02 28.93 1.41
C VAL A 533 16.42 30.30 1.69
N PHE A 534 15.22 30.31 2.27
CA PHE A 534 14.47 31.52 2.55
C PHE A 534 13.71 31.40 3.87
N ALA A 535 13.69 32.47 4.67
CA ALA A 535 12.82 32.60 5.83
C ALA A 535 11.62 33.44 5.43
N ASN A 536 10.42 32.86 5.46
CA ASN A 536 9.22 33.51 4.98
C ASN A 536 8.49 34.31 6.06
N SER A 537 7.49 35.08 5.63
CA SER A 537 6.68 35.92 6.53
C SER A 537 5.79 35.13 7.50
N LEU A 538 5.64 33.82 7.32
CA LEU A 538 4.90 32.94 8.23
C LEU A 538 5.79 32.36 9.34
N GLY A 539 7.09 32.74 9.37
CA GLY A 539 8.08 32.23 10.32
C GLY A 539 8.70 30.89 9.93
N GLY A 540 8.33 30.36 8.75
CA GLY A 540 8.88 29.11 8.24
C GLY A 540 10.20 29.28 7.51
N ARG A 541 10.95 28.19 7.40
CA ARG A 541 12.22 28.12 6.66
C ARG A 541 12.08 27.16 5.49
N VAL A 542 12.23 27.68 4.28
CA VAL A 542 11.98 26.96 3.04
C VAL A 542 13.29 26.77 2.29
N ILE A 543 13.60 25.54 1.91
CA ILE A 543 14.60 25.24 0.89
C ILE A 543 13.86 24.95 -0.41
N VAL A 544 14.23 25.65 -1.47
CA VAL A 544 13.72 25.43 -2.81
C VAL A 544 14.82 24.88 -3.68
N MET A 545 14.60 23.75 -4.34
CA MET A 545 15.51 23.16 -5.31
C MET A 545 14.99 23.44 -6.71
N ALA A 546 15.89 23.80 -7.63
CA ALA A 546 15.54 23.95 -9.04
C ALA A 546 15.15 22.60 -9.65
N GLN A 547 15.73 21.50 -9.17
CA GLN A 547 15.47 20.16 -9.71
C GLN A 547 14.15 19.59 -9.16
N PRO A 548 13.34 18.91 -10.01
CA PRO A 548 12.21 18.14 -9.54
C PRO A 548 12.71 16.88 -8.83
N LEU A 549 12.17 16.59 -7.65
CA LEU A 549 12.59 15.43 -6.85
C LEU A 549 12.26 14.10 -7.54
N ARG A 550 11.34 14.09 -8.53
CA ARG A 550 11.00 12.90 -9.32
C ARG A 550 12.09 12.50 -10.34
N GLU A 551 12.93 13.44 -10.78
CA GLU A 551 13.92 13.25 -11.85
C GLU A 551 15.38 13.25 -11.37
N CYS A 552 15.61 13.30 -10.05
CA CYS A 552 16.95 13.32 -9.46
C CYS A 552 17.77 12.01 -9.66
N MET A 553 17.27 11.01 -10.39
CA MET A 553 17.96 9.73 -10.60
C MET A 553 18.27 9.48 -12.09
N PRO A 554 19.49 8.96 -12.41
CA PRO A 554 19.90 8.62 -13.77
C PRO A 554 18.91 7.71 -14.51
N LYS A 555 18.74 7.92 -15.83
CA LYS A 555 18.01 7.01 -16.75
C LYS A 555 18.38 5.52 -16.58
N TYR A 556 19.63 5.24 -16.21
CA TYR A 556 20.14 3.87 -15.97
C TYR A 556 19.39 3.12 -14.86
N TYR A 557 18.88 3.81 -13.83
CA TYR A 557 18.13 3.18 -12.75
C TYR A 557 16.68 2.90 -13.15
N ASN A 558 16.04 3.78 -13.92
CA ASN A 558 14.65 3.54 -14.32
C ASN A 558 14.50 2.28 -15.20
N GLN A 559 15.47 1.99 -16.09
CA GLN A 559 15.43 0.80 -16.94
C GLN A 559 15.60 -0.52 -16.16
N THR A 560 16.36 -0.51 -15.06
CA THR A 560 16.56 -1.69 -14.20
C THR A 560 15.52 -1.83 -13.09
N LEU A 561 14.92 -0.73 -12.64
CA LEU A 561 13.90 -0.71 -11.60
C LEU A 561 12.49 -0.97 -12.10
N PHE A 562 12.14 -0.44 -13.27
CA PHE A 562 10.77 -0.49 -13.78
C PHE A 562 10.55 -1.53 -14.84
N GLY A 563 11.61 -2.18 -15.35
CA GLY A 563 11.51 -3.25 -16.34
C GLY A 563 10.36 -2.99 -17.29
N GLU A 564 10.44 -1.92 -18.09
CA GLU A 564 9.39 -1.52 -19.05
C GLU A 564 9.15 -2.57 -20.16
N ASN A 565 9.47 -3.85 -19.92
CA ASN A 565 9.26 -5.00 -20.78
C ASN A 565 8.64 -6.18 -20.03
N TYR A 566 7.63 -5.95 -19.18
CA TYR A 566 6.66 -7.01 -18.86
C TYR A 566 5.23 -6.46 -18.94
N GLN A 567 4.59 -6.85 -20.05
CA GLN A 567 3.24 -6.58 -20.55
C GLN A 567 3.03 -5.28 -21.31
#